data_AF-A0A8T1BKA9-F1
#
_entry.id   AF-A0A8T1BKA9-F1
#
_cell.length_a   1.000
_cell.length_b   1.000
_cell.length_c   1.000
_cell.angle_alpha   90.00
_cell.angle_beta   90.00
_cell.angle_gamma   90.00
#
_symmetry.space_group_name_H-M   'P 1'
#
loop_
_entity.id
_entity.type
_entity.pdbx_description
1 polymer ?
#
loop_
_entity_poly.entity_id
_entity_poly.type
_entity_poly.pdbx_seq_one_letter_code
_entity_poly.pdbx_strand_id
1 'polypeptide(L)'
;MGSEDNYEMFKYTMERLSTYGLGYLAILDGFGFGYTDKCRLTTAFDAKTAFKGIVMANNNYTRDRAEGAIRTGTVDMVGFGRLYISNPDLAERFQNDWPLEPEAGHEVYYNSTLGGKGYNDFPAYQPKP
;
A
#
# COMPACT_ATOMS: atom_id res chain seq x y z
N MET A 1 -3.46 -6.91 15.55
CA MET A 1 -2.08 -7.40 15.72
C MET A 1 -1.71 -7.16 17.17
N GLY A 2 -1.27 -8.19 17.89
CA GLY A 2 -1.08 -8.13 19.35
C GLY A 2 -1.27 -9.43 20.12
N SER A 3 -1.53 -10.54 19.43
CA SER A 3 -1.57 -11.90 19.98
C SER A 3 -0.44 -12.78 19.42
N GLU A 4 -0.08 -13.85 20.13
CA GLU A 4 0.95 -14.82 19.70
C GLU A 4 0.53 -15.61 18.45
N ASP A 5 -0.77 -15.80 18.26
CA ASP A 5 -1.40 -16.59 17.19
C ASP A 5 -1.87 -15.76 15.97
N ASN A 6 -1.47 -14.47 15.88
CA ASN A 6 -1.97 -13.62 14.78
C ASN A 6 -1.61 -14.21 13.41
N TYR A 7 -0.42 -14.79 13.26
CA TYR A 7 0.03 -15.31 11.97
C TYR A 7 -0.86 -16.46 11.51
N GLU A 8 -1.13 -17.41 12.39
CA GLU A 8 -2.00 -18.56 12.17
C GLU A 8 -3.42 -18.11 11.86
N MET A 9 -3.95 -17.16 12.63
CA MET A 9 -5.29 -16.58 12.42
C MET A 9 -5.39 -15.90 11.05
N PHE A 10 -4.43 -15.04 10.69
CA PHE A 10 -4.44 -14.34 9.40
C PHE A 10 -4.28 -15.31 8.24
N LYS A 11 -3.34 -16.27 8.33
CA LYS A 11 -3.16 -17.30 7.31
C LYS A 11 -4.45 -18.09 7.09
N TYR A 12 -5.06 -18.61 8.16
CA TYR A 12 -6.33 -19.32 8.07
C TYR A 12 -7.42 -18.44 7.44
N THR A 13 -7.51 -17.18 7.85
CA THR A 13 -8.48 -16.22 7.30
C THR A 13 -8.28 -16.01 5.80
N MET A 14 -7.04 -15.82 5.34
CA MET A 14 -6.71 -15.66 3.92
C MET A 14 -7.06 -16.92 3.11
N GLU A 15 -6.74 -18.11 3.63
CA GLU A 15 -7.14 -19.39 3.02
C GLU A 15 -8.66 -19.53 2.93
N ARG A 16 -9.40 -19.08 3.95
CA ARG A 16 -10.87 -19.10 3.91
C ARG A 16 -11.44 -18.11 2.90
N LEU A 17 -10.94 -16.87 2.91
CA LEU A 17 -11.34 -15.82 1.97
C LEU A 17 -11.12 -16.27 0.52
N SER A 18 -10.08 -17.07 0.27
CA SER A 18 -9.77 -17.62 -1.05
C SER A 18 -10.88 -18.47 -1.67
N THR A 19 -11.85 -18.94 -0.88
CA THR A 19 -12.93 -19.79 -1.38
C THR A 19 -14.16 -19.04 -1.87
N TYR A 20 -14.19 -17.71 -1.72
CA TYR A 20 -15.36 -16.88 -2.04
C TYR A 20 -15.31 -16.18 -3.41
N GLY A 21 -14.23 -16.34 -4.17
CA GLY A 21 -14.09 -15.67 -5.48
C GLY A 21 -14.05 -14.14 -5.38
N LEU A 22 -13.40 -13.61 -4.34
CA LEU A 22 -13.27 -12.16 -4.11
C LEU A 22 -12.40 -11.49 -5.18
N GLY A 23 -12.64 -10.20 -5.44
CA GLY A 23 -11.89 -9.43 -6.43
C GLY A 23 -10.39 -9.33 -6.13
N TYR A 24 -10.02 -9.06 -4.88
CA TYR A 24 -8.63 -9.08 -4.40
C TYR A 24 -8.57 -9.18 -2.87
N LEU A 25 -7.39 -9.49 -2.35
CA LEU A 25 -7.02 -9.36 -0.94
C LEU A 25 -5.96 -8.26 -0.80
N ALA A 26 -6.24 -7.24 0.02
CA ALA A 26 -5.26 -6.22 0.37
C ALA A 26 -4.59 -6.54 1.70
N ILE A 27 -3.26 -6.43 1.75
CA ILE A 27 -2.45 -6.65 2.95
C ILE A 27 -1.55 -5.46 3.24
N LEU A 28 -1.47 -5.08 4.52
CA LEU A 28 -0.40 -4.24 5.04
C LEU A 28 0.86 -5.11 5.16
N ASP A 29 1.81 -4.92 4.24
CA ASP A 29 2.98 -5.79 4.13
C ASP A 29 4.01 -5.44 5.20
N GLY A 30 4.26 -6.39 6.10
CA GLY A 30 5.36 -6.31 7.07
C GLY A 30 5.14 -5.27 8.16
N PHE A 31 6.20 -4.51 8.46
CA PHE A 31 6.28 -3.65 9.64
C PHE A 31 5.51 -2.34 9.45
N GLY A 32 4.48 -2.11 10.25
CA GLY A 32 3.65 -0.92 10.14
C GLY A 32 2.72 -0.75 11.33
N PHE A 33 1.63 -0.01 11.10
CA PHE A 33 0.68 0.33 12.15
C PHE A 33 0.09 -0.93 12.81
N GLY A 34 0.19 -1.00 14.14
CA GLY A 34 -0.31 -2.12 14.93
C GLY A 34 0.64 -3.32 15.06
N TYR A 35 1.86 -3.28 14.51
CA TYR A 35 2.83 -4.35 14.72
C TYR A 35 3.12 -4.57 16.22
N THR A 36 3.29 -5.83 16.59
CA THR A 36 3.76 -6.27 17.92
C THR A 36 4.79 -7.37 17.76
N ASP A 37 5.75 -7.46 18.67
CA ASP A 37 6.82 -8.46 18.71
C ASP A 37 6.39 -9.85 19.21
N LYS A 38 5.10 -10.03 19.52
CA LYS A 38 4.55 -11.30 20.03
C LYS A 38 4.49 -12.43 19.00
N CYS A 39 4.57 -12.13 17.71
CA CYS A 39 4.59 -13.12 16.64
C CYS A 39 5.43 -12.62 15.46
N ARG A 40 5.77 -13.52 14.53
CA ARG A 40 6.41 -13.11 13.28
C ARG A 40 5.51 -12.17 12.45
N LEU A 41 6.13 -11.38 11.60
CA LEU A 41 5.43 -10.56 10.60
C LEU A 41 4.66 -11.44 9.62
N THR A 42 3.46 -10.98 9.25
CA THR A 42 2.76 -11.46 8.07
C THR A 42 3.20 -10.60 6.89
N THR A 43 3.64 -11.25 5.81
CA THR A 43 4.19 -10.61 4.63
C THR A 43 3.24 -10.71 3.45
N ALA A 44 3.47 -9.89 2.43
CA ALA A 44 2.78 -10.00 1.15
C ALA A 44 2.93 -11.40 0.51
N PHE A 45 4.07 -12.05 0.70
CA PHE A 45 4.30 -13.41 0.24
C PHE A 45 3.43 -14.44 0.98
N ASP A 46 3.24 -14.27 2.29
CA ASP A 46 2.31 -15.11 3.07
C ASP A 46 0.88 -14.98 2.51
N ALA A 47 0.45 -13.75 2.18
CA ALA A 47 -0.85 -13.52 1.54
C ALA A 47 -0.94 -14.15 0.15
N LYS A 48 0.08 -13.96 -0.70
CA LYS A 48 0.11 -14.50 -2.07
C LYS A 48 0.09 -16.02 -2.12
N THR A 49 0.66 -16.68 -1.11
CA THR A 49 0.65 -18.15 -1.01
C THR A 49 -0.67 -18.69 -0.46
N ALA A 50 -1.27 -18.01 0.53
CA ALA A 50 -2.52 -18.41 1.18
C ALA A 50 -3.77 -18.11 0.34
N PHE A 51 -3.83 -16.95 -0.33
CA PHE A 51 -4.97 -16.51 -1.12
C PHE A 51 -4.76 -16.80 -2.62
N LYS A 52 -5.67 -17.55 -3.24
CA LYS A 52 -5.56 -17.99 -4.66
C LYS A 52 -6.07 -16.96 -5.69
N GLY A 53 -6.43 -15.76 -5.25
CA GLY A 53 -6.82 -14.66 -6.13
C GLY A 53 -5.75 -13.58 -6.25
N ILE A 54 -6.18 -12.37 -6.61
CA ILE A 54 -5.32 -11.20 -6.75
C ILE A 54 -4.94 -10.66 -5.36
N VAL A 55 -3.66 -10.37 -5.14
CA VAL A 55 -3.14 -9.80 -3.90
C VAL A 55 -2.55 -8.42 -4.15
N MET A 56 -3.01 -7.44 -3.35
CA MET A 56 -2.47 -6.10 -3.29
C MET A 56 -1.65 -5.92 -2.01
N ALA A 57 -0.36 -5.59 -2.11
CA ALA A 57 0.39 -5.09 -0.96
C ALA A 57 0.26 -3.58 -0.82
N ASN A 58 0.38 -3.10 0.39
CA ASN A 58 0.62 -1.70 0.70
C ASN A 58 1.56 -1.64 1.91
N ASN A 59 1.89 -0.43 2.38
CA ASN A 59 2.85 -0.10 3.44
C ASN A 59 4.24 0.31 2.94
N ASN A 60 4.45 1.62 2.75
CA ASN A 60 5.76 2.25 2.48
C ASN A 60 6.51 1.71 1.26
N TYR A 61 5.77 1.29 0.24
CA TYR A 61 6.34 0.96 -1.04
C TYR A 61 6.86 2.21 -1.74
N THR A 62 8.04 2.09 -2.36
CA THR A 62 8.54 3.00 -3.40
C THR A 62 8.20 2.42 -4.77
N ARG A 63 8.35 3.19 -5.85
CA ARG A 63 8.19 2.68 -7.23
C ARG A 63 9.03 1.42 -7.44
N ASP A 64 10.32 1.48 -7.15
CA ASP A 64 11.25 0.39 -7.46
C ASP A 64 10.95 -0.88 -6.64
N ARG A 65 10.54 -0.71 -5.36
CA ARG A 65 10.10 -1.85 -4.55
C ARG A 65 8.80 -2.47 -5.07
N ALA A 66 7.87 -1.63 -5.52
CA ALA A 66 6.61 -2.10 -6.09
C ALA A 66 6.83 -2.84 -7.41
N GLU A 67 7.65 -2.27 -8.30
CA GLU A 67 8.05 -2.93 -9.54
C GLU A 67 8.74 -4.27 -9.27
N GLY A 68 9.67 -4.31 -8.32
CA GLY A 68 10.33 -5.55 -7.91
C GLY A 68 9.31 -6.60 -7.46
N ALA A 69 8.43 -6.25 -6.53
CA ALA A 69 7.44 -7.17 -5.96
C ALA A 69 6.43 -7.70 -7.01
N ILE A 70 6.01 -6.86 -7.95
CA ILE A 70 5.13 -7.26 -9.06
C ILE A 70 5.88 -8.18 -10.03
N ARG A 71 7.09 -7.79 -10.46
CA ARG A 71 7.89 -8.57 -11.43
C ARG A 71 8.29 -9.95 -10.90
N THR A 72 8.51 -10.09 -9.59
CA THR A 72 8.82 -11.38 -8.96
C THR A 72 7.57 -12.23 -8.70
N GLY A 73 6.37 -11.70 -8.91
CA GLY A 73 5.11 -12.37 -8.60
C GLY A 73 4.82 -12.46 -7.10
N THR A 74 5.50 -11.67 -6.27
CA THR A 74 5.25 -11.59 -4.82
C THR A 74 3.87 -11.00 -4.55
N VAL A 75 3.41 -10.10 -5.42
CA VAL A 75 2.06 -9.53 -5.43
C VAL A 75 1.62 -9.24 -6.86
N ASP A 76 0.32 -9.00 -7.04
CA ASP A 76 -0.24 -8.60 -8.32
C ASP A 76 -0.41 -7.08 -8.42
N MET A 77 -0.58 -6.40 -7.28
CA MET A 77 -0.80 -4.96 -7.20
C MET A 77 -0.08 -4.36 -5.98
N VAL A 78 0.21 -3.06 -6.05
CA VAL A 78 0.69 -2.28 -4.92
C VAL A 78 -0.14 -1.00 -4.75
N GLY A 79 -0.61 -0.75 -3.53
CA GLY A 79 -1.34 0.45 -3.15
C GLY A 79 -0.43 1.51 -2.52
N PHE A 80 -0.57 2.76 -2.97
CA PHE A 80 0.14 3.92 -2.43
C PHE A 80 -0.86 4.88 -1.77
N GLY A 81 -0.62 5.24 -0.51
CA GLY A 81 -1.46 6.20 0.22
C GLY A 81 -0.85 7.59 0.23
N ARG A 82 0.15 7.81 1.09
CA ARG A 82 0.79 9.12 1.31
C ARG A 82 1.35 9.77 0.05
N LEU A 83 1.94 8.97 -0.85
CA LEU A 83 2.42 9.50 -2.13
C LEU A 83 1.29 10.08 -2.97
N TYR A 84 0.11 9.45 -2.99
CA TYR A 84 -1.04 9.96 -3.74
C TYR A 84 -1.68 11.20 -3.10
N ILE A 85 -1.46 11.46 -1.80
CA ILE A 85 -1.96 12.68 -1.16
C ILE A 85 -1.32 13.91 -1.81
N SER A 86 0.01 13.94 -1.94
CA SER A 86 0.72 15.10 -2.51
C SER A 86 1.02 15.01 -4.00
N ASN A 87 0.82 13.85 -4.63
CA ASN A 87 1.04 13.64 -6.06
C ASN A 87 -0.25 13.10 -6.71
N PRO A 88 -1.16 13.96 -7.20
CA PRO A 88 -2.42 13.51 -7.79
C PRO A 88 -2.21 12.66 -9.07
N ASP A 89 -1.06 12.85 -9.72
CA ASP A 89 -0.60 12.22 -10.96
C ASP A 89 0.54 11.20 -10.70
N LEU A 90 0.52 10.53 -9.54
CA LEU A 90 1.61 9.62 -9.13
C LEU A 90 1.91 8.52 -10.16
N ALA A 91 0.88 7.97 -10.80
CA ALA A 91 1.06 6.91 -11.79
C ALA A 91 1.82 7.43 -13.02
N GLU A 92 1.45 8.60 -13.51
CA GLU A 92 2.11 9.30 -14.62
C GLU A 92 3.54 9.67 -14.25
N ARG A 93 3.78 10.13 -13.01
CA ARG A 93 5.14 10.42 -12.52
C ARG A 93 6.01 9.17 -12.50
N PHE A 94 5.49 8.04 -12.03
CA PHE A 94 6.21 6.77 -12.06
C PHE A 94 6.51 6.31 -13.48
N GLN A 95 5.52 6.39 -14.37
CA GLN A 95 5.64 5.96 -15.77
C GLN A 95 6.69 6.79 -16.54
N ASN A 96 6.77 8.10 -16.30
CA ASN A 96 7.65 9.01 -17.04
C ASN A 96 8.95 9.35 -16.30
N ASP A 97 9.18 8.75 -15.13
CA ASP A 97 10.32 9.06 -14.26
C ASP A 97 10.40 10.55 -13.88
N TRP A 98 9.24 11.17 -13.65
CA TRP A 98 9.16 12.54 -13.19
C TRP A 98 9.41 12.64 -11.67
N PRO A 99 9.96 13.77 -11.19
CA PRO A 99 10.18 13.96 -9.76
C PRO A 99 8.86 13.92 -9.00
N LEU A 100 8.89 13.32 -7.80
CA LEU A 100 7.76 13.33 -6.88
C LEU A 100 7.78 14.61 -6.04
N GLU A 101 6.60 15.15 -5.77
CA GLU A 101 6.43 16.10 -4.68
C GLU A 101 6.73 15.41 -3.33
N PRO A 102 7.31 16.14 -2.36
CA PRO A 102 7.47 15.65 -1.00
C PRO A 102 6.14 15.13 -0.42
N GLU A 103 6.21 14.14 0.48
CA GLU A 103 5.03 13.70 1.22
C GLU A 103 4.42 14.90 1.97
N ALA A 104 3.10 15.05 1.86
CA ALA A 104 2.38 16.04 2.65
C ALA A 104 2.52 15.76 4.14
N GLY A 105 2.60 16.83 4.94
CA GLY A 105 2.69 16.73 6.39
C GLY A 105 1.38 16.24 7.03
N HIS A 106 1.49 15.68 8.23
CA HIS A 106 0.36 15.08 8.93
C HIS A 106 -0.74 16.10 9.30
N GLU A 107 -0.40 17.39 9.34
CA GLU A 107 -1.28 18.51 9.63
C GLU A 107 -2.38 18.74 8.59
N VAL A 108 -2.25 18.21 7.37
CA VAL A 108 -3.28 18.34 6.32
C VAL A 108 -4.14 17.10 6.17
N TYR A 109 -3.72 15.92 6.67
CA TYR A 109 -4.41 14.65 6.41
C TYR A 109 -5.85 14.61 6.91
N TYR A 110 -6.12 15.25 8.05
CA TYR A 110 -7.42 15.18 8.73
C TYR A 110 -7.94 16.54 9.22
N ASN A 111 -7.42 17.64 8.66
CA ASN A 111 -7.71 18.98 9.15
C ASN A 111 -8.78 19.69 8.31
N SER A 112 -10.04 19.56 8.74
CA SER A 112 -11.19 20.19 8.08
C SER A 112 -11.17 21.73 8.09
N THR A 113 -10.40 22.36 9.00
CA THR A 113 -10.33 23.83 9.08
C THR A 113 -9.59 24.46 7.90
N LEU A 114 -8.81 23.66 7.15
CA LEU A 114 -8.06 24.11 5.97
C LEU A 114 -8.91 24.17 4.69
N GLY A 115 -10.13 23.63 4.71
CA GLY A 115 -10.96 23.52 3.50
C GLY A 115 -10.28 22.67 2.43
N GLY A 116 -10.07 23.23 1.23
CA GLY A 116 -9.39 22.55 0.12
C GLY A 116 -7.86 22.56 0.19
N LYS A 117 -7.26 23.38 1.07
CA LYS A 117 -5.82 23.53 1.15
C LYS A 117 -5.15 22.28 1.71
N GLY A 118 -4.17 21.73 0.99
CA GLY A 118 -3.53 20.46 1.30
C GLY A 118 -4.44 19.25 1.06
N TYR A 119 -5.47 19.40 0.21
CA TYR A 119 -6.41 18.33 -0.16
C TYR A 119 -6.64 18.27 -1.67
N ASN A 120 -7.07 19.36 -2.30
CA ASN A 120 -7.38 19.41 -3.73
C ASN A 120 -6.55 20.45 -4.51
N ASP A 121 -5.51 21.02 -3.90
CA ASP A 121 -4.63 22.05 -4.45
C ASP A 121 -3.18 21.58 -4.67
N PHE A 122 -2.89 20.29 -4.51
CA PHE A 122 -1.58 19.73 -4.88
C PHE A 122 -1.39 19.78 -6.40
N PRO A 123 -0.23 20.27 -6.88
CA PRO A 123 -0.01 20.44 -8.31
C PRO A 123 0.28 19.09 -9.00
N ALA A 124 -0.33 18.88 -10.17
CA ALA A 124 0.15 17.87 -11.11
C ALA A 124 1.47 18.34 -11.77
N TYR A 125 2.33 17.39 -12.14
CA TYR A 125 3.58 17.71 -12.82
C TYR A 125 3.30 18.40 -14.15
N GLN A 126 4.07 19.45 -14.44
CA GLN A 126 4.00 20.18 -15.71
C GLN A 126 5.29 19.90 -16.50
N PRO A 127 5.23 19.03 -17.53
CA PRO A 127 6.39 18.77 -18.38
C PRO A 127 6.90 20.07 -19.00
N LYS A 128 8.22 20.26 -19.01
CA LYS A 128 8.81 21.34 -19.81
C LYS A 128 8.61 21.01 -21.29
N PRO A 129 8.24 22.01 -22.12
CA PRO A 129 8.06 21.82 -23.56
C PRO A 129 9.37 21.44 -24.27
#